data_AF-A0A7X6XC54-F1
#
_entry.id   AF-A0A7X6XC54-F1
#
_cell.length_a   1.000
_cell.length_b   1.000
_cell.length_c   1.000
_cell.angle_alpha   90.00
_cell.angle_beta   90.00
_cell.angle_gamma   90.00
#
_symmetry.space_group_name_H-M   'P 1'
#
loop_
_entity.id
_entity.type
_entity.pdbx_description
1 polymer ?
#
loop_
_entity_poly.entity_id
_entity_poly.type
_entity_poly.pdbx_seq_one_letter_code
_entity_poly.pdbx_strand_id
1 'polypeptide(L)'
;MKLKSENININDLIDQKYMHKEIKKDMFLTEYQIEVLDKYNINPYNFSSIKEIIFEIDSLLDDCYEVEELENVLKEIEEFNYYANTNK
;
A
#
# COMPACT_ATOMS: atom_id res chain seq x y z
N MET A 1 40.41 5.94 17.62
CA MET A 1 39.48 5.30 16.66
C MET A 1 38.88 6.41 15.81
N LYS A 2 39.18 6.46 14.50
CA LYS A 2 38.60 7.46 13.58
C LYS A 2 37.42 6.80 12.88
N LEU A 3 36.20 7.26 13.15
CA LEU A 3 35.04 6.87 12.36
C LEU A 3 35.21 7.50 10.98
N LYS A 4 35.35 6.67 9.94
CA LYS A 4 35.18 7.12 8.56
C LYS A 4 33.69 7.46 8.42
N SER A 5 33.36 8.73 8.28
CA SER A 5 32.05 9.15 7.81
C SER A 5 31.95 8.76 6.34
N GLU A 6 31.54 7.53 6.07
CA GLU A 6 31.10 7.13 4.73
C GLU A 6 29.86 7.97 4.40
N ASN A 7 29.80 8.55 3.20
CA ASN A 7 28.62 9.24 2.71
C ASN A 7 27.54 8.19 2.47
N ILE A 8 26.74 7.91 3.50
CA ILE A 8 25.58 7.03 3.38
C ILE A 8 24.52 7.78 2.59
N ASN A 9 24.20 7.29 1.38
CA ASN A 9 23.08 7.79 0.62
C ASN A 9 21.80 7.24 1.26
N ILE A 10 20.93 8.13 1.73
CA ILE A 10 19.66 7.74 2.37
C ILE A 10 18.81 6.89 1.42
N ASN A 11 18.90 7.11 0.11
CA ASN A 11 18.17 6.31 -0.88
C ASN A 11 18.60 4.83 -0.91
N ASP A 12 19.82 4.51 -0.47
CA ASP A 12 20.32 3.13 -0.39
C ASP A 12 19.78 2.39 0.85
N LEU A 13 19.14 3.12 1.77
CA LEU A 13 18.50 2.58 2.98
C LEU A 13 16.97 2.42 2.83
N ILE A 14 16.38 3.01 1.79
CA ILE A 14 14.94 2.98 1.57
C ILE A 14 14.59 1.78 0.71
N ASP A 15 13.85 0.83 1.28
CA ASP A 15 13.27 -0.26 0.50
C ASP A 15 12.08 0.28 -0.32
N GLN A 16 12.29 0.37 -1.63
CA GLN A 16 11.28 0.87 -2.56
C GLN A 16 9.98 0.04 -2.56
N LYS A 17 10.04 -1.20 -2.09
CA LYS A 17 8.89 -2.09 -2.00
C LYS A 17 7.78 -1.54 -1.11
N TYR A 18 8.15 -0.80 -0.06
CA TYR A 18 7.22 -0.26 0.94
C TYR A 18 6.91 1.23 0.73
N MET A 19 7.38 1.83 -0.37
CA MET A 19 7.11 3.22 -0.69
C MET A 19 5.84 3.33 -1.55
N HIS A 20 4.88 4.15 -1.11
CA HIS A 20 3.66 4.39 -1.89
C HIS A 20 4.00 5.11 -3.20
N LYS A 21 3.52 4.55 -4.31
CA LYS A 21 3.70 5.08 -5.66
C LYS A 21 2.33 5.24 -6.31
N GLU A 22 2.18 6.27 -7.14
CA GLU A 22 0.96 6.43 -7.94
C GLU A 22 0.91 5.32 -8.99
N ILE A 23 -0.04 4.40 -8.87
CA ILE A 23 -0.22 3.28 -9.81
C ILE A 23 -1.24 3.62 -10.90
N LYS A 24 -2.15 4.56 -10.59
CA LYS A 24 -3.20 5.10 -11.45
C LYS A 24 -3.61 6.45 -10.86
N LYS A 25 -4.26 7.29 -11.65
CA LYS A 25 -4.62 8.67 -11.26
C LYS A 25 -5.25 8.70 -9.85
N ASP A 26 -4.62 9.45 -8.94
CA ASP A 26 -5.05 9.60 -7.53
C ASP A 26 -5.14 8.28 -6.73
N MET A 27 -4.45 7.22 -7.17
CA MET A 27 -4.38 5.91 -6.52
C MET A 27 -2.93 5.58 -6.19
N PHE A 28 -2.63 5.52 -4.90
CA PHE A 28 -1.28 5.30 -4.39
C PHE A 28 -1.23 3.99 -3.61
N LEU A 29 -0.34 3.07 -4.01
CA LEU A 29 -0.10 1.81 -3.34
C LEU A 29 1.41 1.51 -3.28
N THR A 30 1.82 0.71 -2.31
CA THR A 30 3.16 0.12 -2.28
C THR A 30 3.21 -1.14 -3.14
N GLU A 31 4.40 -1.58 -3.52
CA GLU A 31 4.56 -2.86 -4.24
C GLU A 31 4.14 -4.04 -3.36
N TYR A 32 4.45 -3.97 -2.05
CA TYR A 32 3.97 -4.96 -1.07
C TYR A 32 2.44 -5.08 -1.04
N GLN A 33 1.72 -3.96 -1.02
CA GLN A 33 0.25 -3.96 -1.03
C GLN A 33 -0.28 -4.59 -2.32
N ILE A 34 0.29 -4.27 -3.49
CA ILE A 34 -0.11 -4.89 -4.76
C ILE A 34 0.10 -6.40 -4.72
N GLU A 35 1.26 -6.87 -4.23
CA GLU A 35 1.54 -8.30 -4.10
C GLU A 35 0.53 -9.02 -3.19
N VAL A 36 0.13 -8.40 -2.08
CA VAL A 36 -0.88 -8.96 -1.18
C VAL A 36 -2.23 -9.03 -1.89
N LEU A 37 -2.67 -7.94 -2.50
CA LEU A 37 -3.95 -7.88 -3.24
C LEU A 37 -4.02 -8.93 -4.36
N ASP A 38 -2.94 -9.13 -5.11
CA ASP A 38 -2.85 -10.12 -6.18
C ASP A 38 -3.03 -11.56 -5.66
N LYS A 39 -2.56 -11.90 -4.45
CA LYS A 39 -2.80 -13.23 -3.84
C LYS A 39 -4.28 -13.53 -3.64
N TYR A 40 -5.09 -12.49 -3.44
CA TYR A 40 -6.54 -12.59 -3.28
C TYR A 40 -7.31 -12.33 -4.57
N ASN A 41 -6.61 -12.31 -5.72
CA ASN A 41 -7.17 -12.01 -7.04
C ASN A 41 -7.74 -10.58 -7.19
N ILE A 42 -7.30 -9.65 -6.34
CA ILE A 42 -7.66 -8.24 -6.42
C ILE A 42 -6.57 -7.53 -7.24
N ASN A 43 -6.79 -7.36 -8.54
CA ASN A 43 -5.85 -6.59 -9.36
C ASN A 43 -6.18 -5.09 -9.27
N PRO A 44 -5.36 -4.26 -8.60
CA PRO A 44 -5.68 -2.85 -8.34
C PRO A 44 -5.77 -2.00 -9.62
N TYR A 45 -5.17 -2.44 -10.74
CA TYR A 45 -5.22 -1.72 -12.01
C TYR A 45 -6.61 -1.78 -12.68
N ASN A 46 -7.43 -2.77 -12.32
CA ASN A 46 -8.78 -2.96 -12.86
C ASN A 46 -9.80 -1.98 -12.27
N PHE A 47 -9.48 -1.32 -11.15
CA PHE A 47 -10.38 -0.40 -10.45
C PHE A 47 -10.15 1.05 -10.88
N SER A 48 -11.20 1.88 -10.80
CA SER A 48 -11.12 3.28 -11.21
C SER A 48 -10.72 4.22 -10.07
N SER A 49 -10.82 3.76 -8.82
CA SER A 49 -10.46 4.55 -7.64
C SER A 49 -10.02 3.66 -6.47
N ILE A 50 -9.29 4.26 -5.52
CA ILE A 50 -8.86 3.57 -4.29
C ILE A 50 -10.06 3.12 -3.43
N LYS A 51 -11.19 3.83 -3.52
CA LYS A 51 -12.42 3.50 -2.79
C LYS A 51 -13.05 2.19 -3.28
N GLU A 52 -12.96 1.91 -4.57
CA GLU A 52 -13.43 0.63 -5.11
C GLU A 52 -12.55 -0.53 -4.62
N ILE A 53 -11.24 -0.30 -4.49
CA ILE A 53 -10.32 -1.31 -3.90
C ILE A 53 -10.68 -1.58 -2.44
N ILE A 54 -10.87 -0.52 -1.63
CA ILE A 54 -11.30 -0.64 -0.22
C ILE A 54 -12.58 -1.48 -0.11
N PHE A 55 -13.59 -1.17 -0.93
CA PHE A 55 -14.86 -1.88 -0.93
C PHE A 55 -14.73 -3.36 -1.33
N GLU A 56 -13.89 -3.68 -2.31
CA GLU A 56 -13.63 -5.07 -2.72
C GLU A 56 -12.97 -5.86 -1.59
N ILE A 57 -11.99 -5.26 -0.90
CA ILE A 57 -11.31 -5.89 0.23
C ILE A 57 -12.30 -6.13 1.38
N ASP A 58 -13.10 -5.13 1.75
CA ASP A 58 -14.14 -5.28 2.78
C ASP A 58 -15.09 -6.44 2.46
N SER A 59 -15.57 -6.50 1.21
CA SER A 59 -16.48 -7.55 0.76
C SER A 59 -15.86 -8.95 0.89
N LEU A 60 -14.57 -9.08 0.55
CA LEU A 60 -13.84 -10.35 0.69
C LEU A 60 -13.60 -10.73 2.15
N LEU A 61 -13.31 -9.76 3.02
CA LEU A 61 -13.11 -10.02 4.46
C LEU A 61 -14.40 -10.42 5.16
N ASP A 62 -15.53 -9.85 4.76
CA ASP A 62 -16.86 -10.26 5.24
C ASP A 62 -17.18 -11.72 4.86
N ASP A 63 -16.74 -12.17 3.68
CA ASP A 63 -16.93 -13.53 3.19
C ASP A 63 -15.90 -14.53 3.77
N CYS A 64 -14.72 -14.07 4.16
CA CYS A 64 -13.58 -14.89 4.60
C CYS A 64 -12.98 -14.36 5.91
N TYR A 65 -13.39 -14.96 7.03
CA TYR A 65 -13.15 -14.48 8.40
C TYR A 65 -11.69 -14.50 8.93
N GLU A 66 -10.67 -14.87 8.15
CA GLU A 66 -9.30 -15.05 8.68
C GLU A 66 -8.21 -14.67 7.66
N VAL A 67 -8.17 -13.40 7.25
CA VAL A 67 -7.17 -12.91 6.29
C VAL A 67 -6.39 -11.70 6.84
N GLU A 68 -5.64 -11.94 7.93
CA GLU A 68 -4.91 -10.89 8.68
C GLU A 68 -4.00 -10.02 7.80
N GLU A 69 -3.31 -10.58 6.79
CA GLU A 69 -2.47 -9.76 5.90
C GLU A 69 -3.30 -8.79 5.04
N LEU A 70 -4.51 -9.19 4.65
CA LEU A 70 -5.41 -8.37 3.84
C LEU A 70 -6.11 -7.31 4.71
N GLU A 71 -6.47 -7.63 5.95
CA GLU A 71 -6.97 -6.66 6.94
C GLU A 71 -5.94 -5.56 7.23
N ASN A 72 -4.67 -5.94 7.36
CA ASN A 72 -3.59 -4.96 7.55
C ASN A 72 -3.43 -4.06 6.32
N VAL A 73 -3.46 -4.63 5.12
CA VAL A 73 -3.39 -3.84 3.87
C VAL A 73 -4.57 -2.88 3.74
N LEU A 74 -5.79 -3.34 4.05
CA LEU A 74 -6.98 -2.48 4.06
C LEU A 74 -6.77 -1.27 4.96
N LYS A 75 -6.36 -1.50 6.21
CA LYS A 75 -6.14 -0.45 7.19
C LYS A 75 -5.08 0.56 6.74
N GLU A 76 -3.95 0.09 6.20
CA GLU A 76 -2.90 0.97 5.67
C GLU A 76 -3.39 1.83 4.50
N ILE A 77 -4.16 1.24 3.58
CA ILE A 77 -4.74 1.95 2.43
C ILE A 77 -5.71 3.03 2.91
N GLU A 78 -6.58 2.71 3.86
CA GLU A 78 -7.53 3.67 4.44
C GLU A 78 -6.84 4.83 5.14
N GLU A 79 -5.84 4.55 5.99
CA GLU A 79 -5.06 5.56 6.69
C GLU A 79 -4.35 6.49 5.69
N PHE A 80 -3.66 5.92 4.70
CA PHE A 80 -2.96 6.72 3.68
C PHE A 80 -3.95 7.58 2.89
N ASN A 81 -5.05 6.99 2.44
CA ASN A 81 -6.08 7.69 1.66
C ASN A 81 -6.74 8.82 2.48
N TYR A 82 -6.96 8.62 3.78
CA TYR A 82 -7.47 9.66 4.67
C TYR A 82 -6.49 10.84 4.74
N TYR A 83 -5.20 10.60 5.00
CA TYR A 83 -4.19 11.66 5.08
C TYR A 83 -3.94 12.38 3.74
N ALA A 84 -4.02 11.65 2.62
CA ALA A 84 -3.86 12.21 1.28
C ALA A 84 -5.01 13.14 0.87
N ASN A 85 -6.22 12.93 1.42
CA ASN A 85 -7.41 13.72 1.06
C ASN A 85 -7.83 14.75 2.12
N THR A 86 -7.38 14.64 3.37
CA THR A 86 -7.70 15.63 4.42
C THR A 86 -6.81 16.87 4.40
N ASN A 87 -5.70 16.84 3.66
CA ASN A 87 -4.79 17.98 3.48
C ASN A 87 -4.95 18.68 2.11
N LYS A 88 -6.04 18.42 1.37
CA LYS A 88 -6.34 19.07 0.08
C LYS A 88 -7.30 20.25 0.24
#